data_AF-A0A849U6N1-F1
#
_entry.id   AF-A0A849U6N1-F1
#
_cell.length_a   1.000
_cell.length_b   1.000
_cell.length_c   1.000
_cell.angle_alpha   90.00
_cell.angle_beta   90.00
_cell.angle_gamma   90.00
#
_symmetry.space_group_name_H-M   'P 1'
#
loop_
_entity.id
_entity.type
_entity.pdbx_description
1 polymer ?
#
loop_
_entity_poly.entity_id
_entity_poly.type
_entity_poly.pdbx_seq_one_letter_code
_entity_poly.pdbx_strand_id
1 'polypeptide(L)' 'MIAIVVFLLIQGCGIKLDPWDRGHLAKPTMAITPYPNHSALREHVFTSKEASQGGYGGIGGGCGCN' A
#
# COMPACT_ATOMS: atom_id res chain seq x y z
N MET A 1 20.48 -21.34 -26.34
CA MET A 1 21.31 -21.02 -25.15
C MET A 1 21.00 -19.65 -24.55
N ILE A 2 20.93 -18.58 -25.36
CA ILE A 2 20.64 -17.20 -24.89
C ILE A 2 19.29 -17.08 -24.14
N ALA A 3 18.24 -17.75 -24.62
CA ALA A 3 16.91 -17.69 -23.99
C ALA A 3 16.88 -18.19 -22.53
N ILE A 4 17.71 -19.19 -22.17
CA ILE A 4 17.78 -19.74 -20.82
C ILE A 4 18.45 -18.75 -19.87
N VAL A 5 19.49 -18.05 -20.34
CA VAL A 5 20.21 -17.03 -19.57
C VAL A 5 19.29 -15.87 -19.23
N VAL A 6 18.48 -15.41 -20.19
CA VAL A 6 17.50 -14.33 -19.95
C VAL A 6 16.46 -14.74 -18.91
N PHE A 7 15.99 -15.99 -18.94
CA PHE A 7 14.99 -16.49 -18.00
C PHE A 7 15.50 -16.57 -16.55
N LEU A 8 16.81 -16.81 -16.37
CA LEU A 8 17.44 -16.82 -15.05
C LEU A 8 17.61 -15.42 -14.47
N LEU A 9 17.75 -14.39 -15.32
CA LEU A 9 17.96 -13.00 -14.89
C LEU A 9 16.67 -12.29 -14.46
N ILE A 10 15.50 -12.82 -14.81
CA ILE A 10 14.19 -12.23 -14.46
C ILE A 10 13.55 -12.87 -13.21
N GLN A 11 14.27 -13.74 -12.50
CA GLN A 11 13.75 -14.31 -11.25
C GLN A 11 13.80 -13.25 -10.13
N GLY A 12 12.65 -12.94 -9.55
CA GLY A 12 12.56 -12.02 -8.41
C GLY A 12 12.95 -12.69 -7.08
N CYS A 13 13.45 -11.91 -6.13
CA CYS A 13 13.73 -12.40 -4.77
C CYS A 13 12.42 -12.53 -3.98
N GLY A 14 11.76 -13.69 -4.12
CA GLY A 14 10.52 -14.02 -3.40
C GLY A 14 10.82 -14.74 -2.08
N ILE A 15 11.37 -14.03 -1.10
CA ILE A 15 11.48 -14.58 0.26
C ILE A 15 10.06 -14.68 0.81
N LYS A 16 9.62 -15.88 1.19
CA LYS A 16 8.36 -16.08 1.90
C LYS A 16 8.51 -15.46 3.29
N LEU A 17 7.84 -14.32 3.49
CA LEU A 17 7.67 -13.69 4.79
C LEU A 17 6.30 -14.05 5.30
N ASP A 18 6.22 -14.42 6.58
CA ASP A 18 4.93 -14.69 7.17
C ASP A 18 4.13 -13.38 7.34
N PRO A 19 2.79 -13.41 7.27
CA PRO A 19 1.98 -12.19 7.31
C PRO A 19 2.23 -11.30 8.54
N TRP A 20 2.56 -11.89 9.68
CA TRP A 20 2.86 -11.18 10.93
C TRP A 20 4.23 -10.50 10.96
N ASP A 21 5.18 -10.92 10.12
CA ASP A 21 6.50 -10.28 10.01
C ASP A 21 6.39 -8.84 9.47
N ARG A 22 5.29 -8.52 8.78
CA ARG A 22 4.99 -7.15 8.35
C ARG A 22 4.96 -6.18 9.53
N GLY A 23 4.50 -6.60 10.72
CA GLY A 23 4.45 -5.73 11.90
C GLY A 23 5.83 -5.31 12.40
N HIS A 24 6.87 -6.12 12.13
CA HIS A 24 8.24 -5.83 12.55
C HIS A 24 9.10 -5.21 11.44
N LEU A 25 8.88 -5.59 10.17
CA LEU A 25 9.65 -5.08 9.04
C LEU A 25 9.08 -3.80 8.42
N ALA A 26 7.77 -3.53 8.57
CA ALA A 26 7.17 -2.32 8.05
C ALA A 26 7.55 -1.11 8.91
N LYS A 27 8.18 -0.11 8.27
CA LYS A 27 8.42 1.18 8.92
C LYS A 27 7.08 1.92 9.08
N PRO A 28 6.92 2.79 10.10
CA PRO A 28 5.70 3.60 10.27
C PRO A 28 5.35 4.43 9.02
N THR A 29 6.36 4.86 8.25
CA THR A 29 6.19 5.62 7.00
C THR A 29 5.63 4.80 5.83
N MET A 30 5.60 3.46 5.93
CA MET A 30 5.04 2.56 4.92
C MET A 30 3.54 2.33 5.13
N ALA A 31 2.94 2.93 6.16
CA ALA A 31 1.49 2.91 6.36
C ALA A 31 0.77 3.53 5.16
N ILE A 32 -0.45 3.06 4.89
CA ILE A 32 -1.33 3.59 3.83
C ILE A 32 -1.58 5.09 4.04
N THR A 33 -1.71 5.50 5.30
CA THR A 33 -1.88 6.89 5.73
C THR A 33 -0.83 7.22 6.80
N PRO A 34 0.41 7.55 6.40
CA PRO A 34 1.49 7.80 7.36
C PRO A 34 1.27 9.07 8.19
N TYR A 35 0.43 9.99 7.69
CA TYR A 35 0.05 11.23 8.36
C TYR A 35 -1.48 11.36 8.44
N PRO A 36 -2.14 10.66 9.39
CA PRO A 36 -3.59 10.53 9.43
C PRO A 36 -4.31 11.88 9.60
N ASN A 37 -3.74 12.80 10.39
CA ASN A 37 -4.32 14.13 10.58
C ASN A 37 -4.31 14.96 9.29
N HIS A 38 -3.24 14.86 8.51
CA HIS A 38 -3.12 15.58 7.25
C HIS A 38 -3.99 14.95 6.17
N SER A 39 -4.13 13.63 6.14
CA SER A 39 -5.06 12.96 5.21
C SER A 39 -6.51 13.30 5.56
N ALA A 40 -6.89 13.27 6.83
CA ALA A 40 -8.22 13.63 7.29
C ALA A 40 -8.55 15.09 6.96
N LEU A 41 -7.62 16.03 7.17
CA LEU A 41 -7.81 17.42 6.81
C LEU A 41 -8.03 17.60 5.30
N ARG A 42 -7.22 16.92 4.46
CA ARG A 42 -7.36 16.97 3.01
C ARG A 42 -8.69 16.38 2.55
N GLU A 43 -9.10 15.27 3.13
CA GLU A 43 -10.39 14.64 2.86
C GLU A 43 -11.56 15.55 3.26
N HIS A 44 -11.46 16.23 4.41
CA HIS A 44 -12.45 17.22 4.83
C HIS A 44 -12.58 18.35 3.81
N VAL A 45 -11.45 18.94 3.41
CA VAL A 45 -11.43 20.02 2.41
C VAL A 45 -11.97 19.54 1.06
N PHE A 46 -11.57 18.34 0.61
CA PHE A 46 -12.04 17.76 -0.65
C PHE A 46 -13.55 17.52 -0.62
N THR A 47 -14.06 16.88 0.42
CA THR A 47 -15.49 16.62 0.60
C THR A 47 -16.28 17.94 0.65
N SER A 48 -15.79 18.94 1.37
CA SER A 48 -16.46 20.25 1.41
C SER A 48 -16.55 20.94 0.05
N LYS A 49 -15.64 20.66 -0.88
CA LYS A 49 -15.62 21.28 -2.21
C LYS A 49 -16.28 20.43 -3.29
N GLU A 50 -16.21 19.11 -3.17
CA GLU A 50 -16.45 18.18 -4.27
C GLU A 50 -17.32 16.97 -3.86
N ALA A 51 -18.04 17.04 -2.73
CA ALA A 51 -18.88 15.95 -2.19
C ALA A 51 -19.85 15.28 -3.19
N SER A 52 -20.22 15.95 -4.28
CA SER A 52 -21.10 15.38 -5.32
C SER A 52 -20.45 14.31 -6.18
N GLN A 53 -19.11 14.16 -6.15
CA GLN A 53 -18.37 13.23 -7.03
C GLN A 53 -18.19 11.81 -6.45
N GLY A 54 -18.71 11.53 -5.26
CA GLY A 54 -18.47 10.26 -4.56
C GLY A 54 -17.12 10.25 -3.83
N GLY A 55 -17.10 9.71 -2.61
CA GLY A 55 -16.00 9.88 -1.65
C GLY A 55 -14.64 9.34 -2.11
N TYR A 56 -13.57 9.92 -1.55
CA TYR A 56 -12.20 9.43 -1.69
C TYR A 56 -12.03 8.17 -0.81
N GLY A 57 -12.25 6.99 -1.38
CA GLY A 57 -12.32 5.77 -0.58
C GLY A 57 -12.26 4.48 -1.38
N GLY A 58 -11.22 4.31 -2.19
CA GLY A 58 -10.75 2.95 -2.43
C GLY A 58 -10.26 2.43 -1.08
N ILE A 59 -10.98 1.48 -0.47
CA ILE A 59 -10.55 0.77 0.74
C ILE A 59 -9.16 0.23 0.42
N GLY A 60 -8.14 0.94 0.89
CA GLY A 60 -6.75 0.59 0.69
C GLY A 60 -6.58 -0.81 1.23
N GLY A 61 -6.21 -1.74 0.35
CA GLY A 61 -6.05 -3.15 0.65
C GLY A 61 -5.00 -3.38 1.74
N GLY A 62 -5.40 -3.23 2.99
CA GLY A 62 -4.80 -3.93 4.11
C GLY A 62 -5.22 -5.39 4.03
N CYS A 63 -4.28 -6.31 4.20
CA CYS A 63 -4.62 -7.69 4.51
C CYS A 63 -5.39 -7.63 5.84
N GLY A 64 -6.72 -7.79 5.77
CA GLY A 64 -7.67 -7.53 6.85
C GLY A 64 -7.56 -8.52 8.01
N CYS A 65 -6.45 -8.47 8.73
CA CYS A 65 -6.28 -9.17 9.99
C CYS A 65 -6.71 -8.23 11.12
N ASN A 66 -7.97 -8.37 11.55
CA ASN A 66 -8.32 -8.20 12.95
C ASN A 66 -7.97 -9.51 13.66
#